data_AF-A0A494TGW1-F1
#
_entry.id   AF-A0A494TGW1-F1
#
_cell.length_a   1.000
_cell.length_b   1.000
_cell.length_c   1.000
_cell.angle_alpha   90.00
_cell.angle_beta   90.00
_cell.angle_gamma   90.00
#
_symmetry.space_group_name_H-M   'P 1'
#
loop_
_entity.id
_entity.type
_entity.pdbx_description
1 polymer ?
#
loop_
_entity_poly.entity_id
_entity_poly.type
_entity_poly.pdbx_seq_one_letter_code
_entity_poly.pdbx_strand_id
1 'polypeptide(L)'
;MSDPAEKARRALETVVAYLRLGCADGGVAIDVKGGYDLTPELREIIARGDMAIMRADRSSRRRGTTIHTVPQGVNRLAGYDERFGEAFGPATIIPQLKADRPRA
;
A
#
# COMPACT_ATOMS: atom_id res chain seq x y z
N MET A 1 -24.15 -6.59 10.29
CA MET A 1 -23.55 -5.25 10.49
C MET A 1 -22.18 -5.47 11.13
N SER A 2 -21.09 -5.14 10.45
CA SER A 2 -19.75 -5.28 11.06
C SER A 2 -19.59 -4.29 12.21
N ASP A 3 -19.01 -4.75 13.31
CA ASP A 3 -18.66 -3.93 14.47
C ASP A 3 -17.74 -2.76 14.02
N PRO A 4 -18.04 -1.50 14.37
CA PRO A 4 -17.16 -0.36 14.09
C PRO A 4 -15.70 -0.57 14.52
N ALA A 5 -15.47 -1.28 15.62
CA ALA A 5 -14.13 -1.60 16.10
C ALA A 5 -13.40 -2.57 15.15
N GLU A 6 -14.11 -3.57 14.63
CA GLU A 6 -13.55 -4.51 13.65
C GLU A 6 -13.23 -3.80 12.33
N LYS A 7 -14.10 -2.88 11.89
CA LYS A 7 -13.85 -2.08 10.69
C LYS A 7 -12.61 -1.20 10.85
N ALA A 8 -12.47 -0.52 11.99
CA ALA A 8 -11.30 0.32 12.28
C ALA A 8 -10.01 -0.52 12.34
N ARG A 9 -10.07 -1.70 12.94
CA ARG A 9 -8.94 -2.64 12.97
C ARG A 9 -8.52 -3.06 11.56
N ARG A 10 -9.46 -3.48 10.71
CA ARG A 10 -9.15 -3.90 9.33
C ARG A 10 -8.56 -2.77 8.48
N ALA A 11 -9.05 -1.54 8.67
CA ALA A 11 -8.48 -0.37 8.00
C ALA A 11 -7.01 -0.15 8.43
N LEU A 12 -6.72 -0.28 9.73
CA LEU A 12 -5.36 -0.17 10.24
C LEU A 12 -4.45 -1.31 9.74
N GLU A 13 -4.94 -2.55 9.73
CA GLU A 13 -4.21 -3.70 9.15
C GLU A 13 -3.85 -3.43 7.70
N THR A 14 -4.79 -2.87 6.92
CA THR A 14 -4.61 -2.50 5.51
C THR A 14 -3.53 -1.42 5.33
N VAL A 15 -3.53 -0.39 6.18
CA VAL A 15 -2.48 0.65 6.20
C VAL A 15 -1.10 0.03 6.45
N VAL A 16 -0.98 -0.84 7.45
CA VAL A 16 0.29 -1.50 7.77
C VAL A 16 0.76 -2.38 6.61
N ALA A 17 -0.15 -3.12 5.98
CA ALA A 17 0.15 -3.94 4.82
C ALA A 17 0.69 -3.11 3.64
N TYR A 18 0.12 -1.92 3.39
CA TYR A 18 0.63 -1.02 2.34
C TYR A 18 2.03 -0.52 2.63
N LEU A 19 2.31 -0.12 3.89
CA LEU A 19 3.65 0.32 4.29
C LEU A 19 4.68 -0.79 4.13
N ARG A 20 4.34 -2.02 4.53
CA ARG A 20 5.22 -3.20 4.32
C ARG A 20 5.48 -3.44 2.84
N LEU A 21 4.44 -3.43 2.01
CA LEU A 21 4.58 -3.63 0.57
C LEU A 21 5.44 -2.53 -0.07
N GLY A 22 5.29 -1.27 0.35
CA GLY A 22 6.11 -0.17 -0.17
C GLY A 22 7.56 -0.16 0.32
N CYS A 23 7.86 -0.86 1.42
CA CYS A 23 9.23 -1.11 1.89
C CYS A 23 9.92 -2.26 1.15
N ALA A 24 9.17 -3.14 0.49
CA ALA A 24 9.74 -4.24 -0.27
C ALA A 24 10.58 -3.72 -1.45
N ASP A 25 11.65 -4.44 -1.82
CA ASP A 25 12.54 -4.08 -2.90
C ASP A 25 11.76 -3.77 -4.19
N GLY A 26 11.89 -2.53 -4.68
CA GLY A 26 11.22 -2.06 -5.90
C GLY A 26 9.83 -1.42 -5.70
N GLY A 27 9.33 -1.35 -4.45
CA GLY A 27 8.05 -0.71 -4.12
C GLY A 27 6.82 -1.43 -4.69
N VAL A 28 5.65 -0.83 -4.49
CA VAL A 28 4.38 -1.37 -5.00
C VAL A 28 4.13 -0.82 -6.38
N ALA A 29 4.27 -1.64 -7.41
CA ALA A 29 3.80 -1.29 -8.74
C ALA A 29 2.26 -1.32 -8.74
N ILE A 30 1.62 -0.18 -8.94
CA ILE A 30 0.17 -0.11 -9.13
C ILE A 30 -0.11 0.30 -10.57
N ASP A 31 -0.76 -0.60 -11.29
CA ASP A 31 -1.36 -0.29 -12.59
C ASP A 31 -2.63 0.54 -12.36
N VAL A 32 -2.44 1.79 -11.92
CA VAL A 32 -3.53 2.75 -11.85
C VAL A 32 -3.80 3.22 -13.27
N LYS A 33 -4.89 2.77 -13.88
CA LYS A 33 -5.51 3.50 -14.98
C LYS A 33 -5.96 4.87 -14.44
N GLY A 34 -5.07 5.86 -14.52
CA GLY A 34 -5.38 7.26 -14.19
C GLY A 34 -5.59 7.60 -12.71
N GLY A 35 -4.97 6.89 -11.77
CA GLY A 35 -4.99 7.27 -10.34
C GLY A 35 -6.31 7.06 -9.58
N TYR A 36 -7.39 6.62 -10.25
CA TYR A 36 -8.72 6.47 -9.65
C TYR A 36 -8.90 5.20 -8.81
N ASP A 37 -8.06 4.16 -9.00
CA ASP A 37 -8.20 2.86 -8.34
C ASP A 37 -7.48 2.74 -6.98
N LEU A 38 -6.98 3.86 -6.40
CA LEU A 38 -6.40 3.83 -5.06
C LEU A 38 -7.50 3.60 -4.01
N THR A 39 -7.30 2.61 -3.15
CA THR A 39 -8.14 2.38 -1.96
C THR A 39 -8.11 3.59 -1.02
N PRO A 40 -9.17 3.83 -0.22
CA PRO A 40 -9.20 4.93 0.74
C PRO A 40 -7.98 4.95 1.67
N GLU A 41 -7.55 3.79 2.17
CA GLU A 41 -6.43 3.63 3.08
C GLU A 41 -5.11 4.03 2.40
N LEU A 42 -4.91 3.64 1.14
CA LEU A 42 -3.74 4.02 0.36
C LEU A 42 -3.71 5.53 0.06
N ARG A 43 -4.87 6.14 -0.22
CA ARG A 43 -4.95 7.60 -0.41
C ARG A 43 -4.59 8.33 0.86
N GLU A 44 -5.05 7.83 2.01
CA GLU A 44 -4.78 8.46 3.31
C GLU A 44 -3.30 8.44 3.67
N ILE A 45 -2.61 7.31 3.50
CA ILE A 45 -1.16 7.21 3.81
C ILE A 45 -0.31 8.04 2.85
N ILE A 46 -0.72 8.18 1.59
CA ILE A 46 -0.07 9.08 0.63
C ILE A 46 -0.30 10.54 1.03
N ALA A 47 -1.54 10.91 1.37
CA ALA A 47 -1.87 12.27 1.82
C ALA A 47 -1.15 12.65 3.12
N ARG A 48 -0.89 11.67 3.99
CA ARG A 48 -0.10 11.83 5.22
C ARG A 48 1.41 11.92 4.96
N GLY A 49 1.84 11.63 3.74
CA GLY A 49 3.24 11.63 3.33
C GLY A 49 4.00 10.36 3.68
N ASP A 50 3.35 9.30 4.18
CA ASP A 50 4.04 8.05 4.55
C ASP A 50 4.47 7.24 3.33
N MET A 51 3.87 7.50 2.18
CA MET A 51 4.23 6.92 0.89
C MET A 51 4.30 7.99 -0.21
N ALA A 52 5.21 7.78 -1.15
CA ALA A 52 5.38 8.62 -2.33
C ALA A 52 5.02 7.87 -3.61
N ILE A 53 4.36 8.59 -4.50
CA ILE A 53 4.01 8.13 -5.84
C ILE A 53 5.15 8.49 -6.82
N MET A 54 5.76 7.49 -7.43
CA MET A 54 6.77 7.64 -8.47
C MET A 54 6.20 7.18 -9.81
N ARG A 55 6.22 8.07 -10.81
CA ARG A 55 5.89 7.67 -12.19
C ARG A 55 7.05 6.83 -12.73
N ALA A 56 6.75 5.62 -13.19
CA ALA A 56 7.72 4.88 -13.99
C ALA A 56 7.99 5.66 -15.28
N ASP A 57 9.27 5.72 -15.69
CA ASP A 57 9.65 6.33 -16.96
C ASP A 57 8.89 5.66 -18.11
N ARG A 58 8.51 6.45 -19.13
CA ARG A 58 7.76 5.99 -20.31
C ARG A 58 8.48 4.87 -21.07
N SER A 59 9.80 4.75 -20.87
CA SER A 59 10.65 3.70 -21.42
C SER A 59 10.51 2.35 -20.72
N SER A 60 9.97 2.30 -19.50
CA SER A 60 9.85 1.05 -18.74
C SER A 60 8.68 0.21 -19.26
N ARG A 61 8.89 -1.10 -19.43
CA ARG A 61 7.86 -2.06 -19.86
C ARG A 61 6.66 -2.13 -18.89
N ARG A 62 6.80 -1.58 -17.68
CA ARG A 62 5.72 -1.41 -16.70
C ARG A 62 5.18 0.02 -16.84
N ARG A 63 4.23 0.22 -17.77
CA ARG A 63 3.44 1.45 -17.81
C ARG A 63 2.56 1.50 -16.55
N GLY A 64 3.11 1.96 -15.44
CA GLY A 64 2.45 1.93 -14.14
C GLY A 64 3.04 2.98 -13.21
N THR A 65 2.29 3.29 -12.15
CA THR A 65 2.74 4.18 -11.10
C THR A 65 3.27 3.32 -9.97
N THR A 66 4.53 3.50 -9.58
CA THR A 66 5.09 2.79 -8.43
C THR A 66 4.90 3.63 -7.17
N ILE A 67 4.58 2.99 -6.06
CA ILE A 67 4.47 3.64 -4.77
C ILE A 67 5.54 3.08 -3.84
N HIS A 68 6.27 3.98 -3.18
CA HIS A 68 7.32 3.62 -2.24
C HIS A 68 7.00 4.16 -0.86
N THR A 69 7.31 3.38 0.18
CA THR A 69 7.30 3.88 1.55
C THR A 69 8.50 4.81 1.73
N VAL A 70 8.25 6.04 2.18
CA VAL A 70 9.33 7.02 2.44
C VAL A 70 9.84 6.87 3.88
N PRO A 71 10.98 7.48 4.27
CA PRO A 71 11.55 7.29 5.61
C PRO A 71 10.58 7.53 6.78
N GLN A 72 9.68 8.51 6.68
CA GLN A 72 8.65 8.71 7.71
C GLN A 72 7.66 7.54 7.81
N GLY A 73 7.28 6.94 6.68
CA GLY A 73 6.43 5.76 6.64
C GLY A 73 7.13 4.52 7.19
N VAL A 74 8.44 4.39 6.96
CA VAL A 74 9.28 3.33 7.56
C VAL A 74 9.29 3.46 9.09
N ASN A 75 9.54 4.66 9.62
CA ASN A 75 9.51 4.91 11.06
C ASN A 75 8.13 4.62 11.66
N ARG A 76 7.06 4.96 10.93
CA ARG A 76 5.69 4.66 11.36
C ARG A 76 5.42 3.15 11.36
N LEU A 77 5.88 2.42 10.35
CA LEU A 77 5.79 0.97 10.29
C LEU A 77 6.49 0.33 11.50
N ALA A 78 7.71 0.77 11.83
CA ALA A 78 8.42 0.29 13.02
C ALA A 78 7.61 0.50 14.31
N GLY A 79 6.97 1.67 14.47
CA GLY A 79 6.09 1.92 15.61
C GLY A 79 4.83 1.03 15.63
N TYR A 80 4.34 0.58 14.48
CA TYR A 80 3.26 -0.42 14.41
C TYR A 80 3.76 -1.82 14.75
N ASP A 81 4.95 -2.18 14.30
CA ASP A 81 5.60 -3.46 14.63
C ASP A 81 5.85 -3.59 16.15
N GLU A 82 6.36 -2.53 16.79
CA GLU A 82 6.55 -2.49 18.24
C GLU A 82 5.23 -2.66 19.02
N ARG A 83 4.14 -2.08 18.51
CA ARG A 83 2.85 -2.05 19.21
C ARG A 83 2.00 -3.30 19.00
N PHE A 84 2.02 -3.87 17.79
CA PHE A 84 1.08 -4.92 17.37
C PHE A 84 1.77 -6.20 16.89
N GLY A 85 3.09 -6.17 16.70
CA GLY A 85 3.88 -7.27 16.17
C GLY A 85 3.92 -7.32 14.63
N GLU A 86 4.95 -7.96 14.08
CA GLU A 86 5.18 -8.08 12.64
C GLU A 86 4.07 -8.84 11.88
N ALA A 87 3.33 -9.69 12.59
CA ALA A 87 2.20 -10.43 12.03
C ALA A 87 0.96 -9.55 11.80
N PHE A 88 0.94 -8.32 12.36
CA PHE A 88 -0.16 -7.40 12.19
C PHE A 88 -0.11 -6.74 10.80
N GLY A 89 -1.22 -6.77 10.08
CA GLY A 89 -1.33 -6.24 8.73
C GLY A 89 -0.32 -6.84 7.75
N PRO A 90 -0.32 -8.17 7.51
CA PRO A 90 0.62 -8.76 6.58
C PRO A 90 0.30 -8.31 5.15
N ALA A 91 1.33 -8.16 4.32
CA ALA A 91 1.21 -7.74 2.93
C ALA A 91 0.19 -8.57 2.11
N THR A 92 -0.05 -9.82 2.51
CA THR A 92 -0.98 -10.77 1.88
C THR A 92 -2.46 -10.38 2.01
N ILE A 93 -2.83 -9.49 2.94
CA ILE A 93 -4.24 -9.07 3.10
C ILE A 93 -4.70 -8.15 1.98
N ILE A 94 -3.77 -7.44 1.33
CA ILE A 94 -4.08 -6.64 0.16
C ILE A 94 -4.26 -7.66 -0.95
N PRO A 95 -5.51 -7.99 -1.36
CA PRO A 95 -5.73 -8.93 -2.43
C PRO A 95 -5.03 -8.30 -3.62
N GLN A 96 -3.99 -8.98 -4.13
CA GLN A 96 -3.10 -8.53 -5.21
C GLN A 96 -3.75 -7.38 -6.00
N LEU A 97 -3.20 -6.17 -5.90
CA LEU A 97 -3.59 -5.02 -6.73
C LEU A 97 -3.33 -5.41 -8.20
N LYS A 98 -4.28 -6.17 -8.78
CA LYS A 98 -4.30 -6.84 -10.08
C LYS A 98 -2.92 -7.22 -10.63
N ALA A 99 -2.43 -8.38 -10.17
CA ALA A 99 -1.54 -9.22 -10.97
C ALA A 99 -2.26 -9.91 -12.15
N ASP A 100 -3.59 -9.76 -12.32
CA ASP A 100 -4.33 -10.34 -13.44
C ASP A 100 -5.33 -9.36 -14.06
N ARG A 101 -5.00 -8.82 -15.24
CA ARG A 101 -5.97 -8.77 -16.32
C ARG A 101 -5.61 -9.92 -17.26
N PRO A 102 -6.53 -10.84 -17.59
CA PRO A 102 -6.32 -11.66 -18.78
C PRO A 102 -6.15 -10.70 -19.96
N ARG A 103 -5.10 -10.91 -20.75
CA ARG A 103 -5.00 -10.29 -22.07
C ARG A 103 -6.26 -10.71 -22.85
N ALA A 104 -7.14 -9.75 -23.08
CA ALA A 104 -8.13 -9.79 -24.16
C ALA A 104 -7.71 -8.73 -25.17
#